data_AF-A0A183E881-F1
#
_entry.id   AF-A0A183E881-F1
#
_cell.length_a   1.000
_cell.length_b   1.000
_cell.length_c   1.000
_cell.angle_alpha   90.00
_cell.angle_beta   90.00
_cell.angle_gamma   90.00
#
_symmetry.space_group_name_H-M   'P 1'
#
loop_
_entity.id
_entity.type
_entity.pdbx_description
1 polymer ?
#
loop_
_entity_poly.entity_id
_entity_poly.type
_entity_poly.pdbx_seq_one_letter_code
_entity_poly.pdbx_strand_id
1 'polypeptide(L)'
;MNENLNKTEILQESAVLPQTRFRDINRNLQALDLDNSRRFNPFMAAFGVRVSSTPLTVEGHRRGAPQVIYSDAGGRGGIINIDSRNANWRMTGKEYLIVAQLSCWFILYDEQKDEKMVL
;
A
#
# COMPACT_ATOMS: atom_id res chain seq x y z
N MET A 1 -13.54 -20.24 -21.21
CA MET A 1 -12.79 -19.91 -19.97
C MET A 1 -12.81 -18.39 -19.92
N ASN A 2 -13.69 -17.79 -19.10
CA ASN A 2 -14.03 -16.37 -19.18
C ASN A 2 -12.99 -15.52 -18.44
N GLU A 3 -12.12 -14.84 -19.19
CA GLU A 3 -11.18 -13.83 -18.68
C GLU A 3 -11.88 -12.48 -18.47
N ASN A 4 -12.84 -12.43 -17.56
CA ASN A 4 -13.32 -11.18 -16.97
C ASN A 4 -13.17 -11.29 -15.46
N LEU A 5 -11.93 -11.44 -14.97
CA LEU A 5 -11.69 -11.19 -13.55
C LEU A 5 -11.90 -9.70 -13.30
N ASN A 6 -12.94 -9.39 -12.55
CA ASN A 6 -13.21 -8.07 -12.01
C ASN A 6 -11.98 -7.62 -11.19
N LYS A 7 -11.35 -6.52 -11.58
CA LYS A 7 -10.12 -6.00 -10.93
C LYS A 7 -10.28 -5.86 -9.41
N THR A 8 -11.51 -5.58 -8.97
CA THR A 8 -11.85 -5.44 -7.55
C THR A 8 -11.76 -6.78 -6.81
N GLU A 9 -12.19 -7.87 -7.44
CA GLU A 9 -12.11 -9.22 -6.89
C GLU A 9 -10.65 -9.67 -6.79
N ILE A 10 -9.83 -9.41 -7.81
CA ILE A 10 -8.38 -9.68 -7.77
C ILE A 10 -7.72 -8.94 -6.60
N LEU A 11 -8.05 -7.67 -6.40
CA LEU A 11 -7.49 -6.87 -5.31
C LEU A 11 -7.93 -7.40 -3.94
N GLN A 12 -9.19 -7.80 -3.80
CA GLN A 12 -9.70 -8.40 -2.56
C GLN A 12 -9.04 -9.73 -2.23
N GLU A 13 -8.75 -10.56 -3.24
CA GLU A 13 -8.08 -11.84 -3.04
C GLU A 13 -6.57 -11.71 -2.76
N SER A 14 -5.91 -10.71 -3.35
CA SER A 14 -4.46 -10.55 -3.25
C SER A 14 -3.99 -9.68 -2.09
N ALA A 15 -4.80 -8.71 -1.65
CA ALA A 15 -4.50 -7.81 -0.55
C ALA A 15 -4.72 -8.50 0.80
N VAL A 16 -3.63 -8.85 1.49
CA VAL A 16 -3.66 -9.46 2.82
C VAL A 16 -2.76 -8.70 3.79
N LEU A 17 -3.11 -8.75 5.07
CA LEU A 17 -2.27 -8.18 6.12
C LEU A 17 -0.91 -8.89 6.21
N PRO A 18 0.17 -8.19 6.60
CA PRO A 18 1.50 -8.79 6.68
C PRO A 18 1.54 -10.08 7.51
N GLN A 19 0.87 -10.11 8.66
CA GLN A 19 0.83 -11.27 9.56
C GLN A 19 0.23 -12.52 8.87
N THR A 20 -0.86 -12.33 8.12
CA THR A 20 -1.48 -13.38 7.31
C THR A 20 -0.51 -13.84 6.23
N ARG A 21 0.13 -12.91 5.50
CA ARG A 21 1.10 -13.25 4.46
C ARG A 21 2.28 -14.05 5.01
N PHE A 22 2.83 -13.66 6.16
CA PHE A 22 3.92 -14.40 6.82
C PHE A 22 3.52 -15.83 7.17
N ARG A 23 2.31 -16.02 7.72
CA ARG A 23 1.78 -17.35 8.02
C ARG A 23 1.62 -18.18 6.76
N ASP A 24 1.08 -17.61 5.68
CA ASP A 24 0.84 -18.32 4.44
C ASP A 24 2.16 -18.74 3.75
N ILE A 25 3.19 -17.89 3.81
CA ILE A 25 4.54 -18.23 3.34
C ILE A 25 5.08 -19.43 4.12
N ASN A 26 5.03 -19.41 5.45
CA ASN A 26 5.52 -20.52 6.27
C ASN A 26 4.72 -21.82 6.01
N ARG A 27 3.40 -21.71 5.85
CA ARG A 27 2.56 -22.86 5.49
C ARG A 27 2.96 -23.46 4.15
N ASN A 28 3.24 -22.62 3.14
CA ASN A 28 3.64 -23.09 1.83
C ASN A 28 5.03 -23.73 1.84
N LEU A 29 5.98 -23.19 2.61
CA LEU A 29 7.30 -23.83 2.81
C LEU A 29 7.16 -25.23 3.40
N GLN A 30 6.31 -25.40 4.41
CA GLN A 30 6.04 -26.71 5.02
C GLN A 30 5.30 -27.65 4.07
N ALA A 31 4.31 -27.15 3.33
CA ALA A 31 3.52 -27.97 2.41
C ALA A 31 4.33 -28.52 1.23
N LEU A 32 5.43 -27.85 0.88
CA LEU A 32 6.34 -28.23 -0.20
C LEU A 32 7.62 -28.91 0.31
N ASP A 33 7.70 -29.24 1.60
CA ASP A 33 8.88 -29.81 2.27
C ASP A 33 10.16 -28.97 2.04
N LEU A 34 10.04 -27.67 1.84
CA LEU A 34 11.16 -26.79 1.52
C LEU A 34 11.92 -26.32 2.75
N ASP A 35 11.26 -26.28 3.92
CA ASP A 35 11.91 -25.90 5.17
C ASP A 35 12.50 -27.10 5.93
N ASN A 36 13.35 -26.80 6.91
CA ASN A 36 14.02 -27.79 7.73
C ASN A 36 13.16 -28.32 8.91
N SER A 37 11.85 -28.09 8.94
CA SER A 37 11.01 -28.36 10.12
C SER A 37 10.48 -29.79 10.24
N ARG A 38 10.36 -30.53 9.12
CA ARG A 38 9.76 -31.88 9.09
C ARG A 38 10.62 -32.91 8.38
N ARG A 39 10.64 -32.84 7.05
CA ARG A 39 11.29 -33.82 6.18
C ARG A 39 12.16 -33.09 5.17
N PHE A 40 13.38 -33.58 5.01
CA PHE A 40 14.34 -32.97 4.12
C PHE A 40 14.00 -33.30 2.66
N ASN A 41 13.77 -32.28 1.82
CA ASN A 41 13.49 -32.48 0.40
C ASN A 41 14.70 -33.11 -0.32
N PRO A 42 14.57 -34.30 -0.93
CA PRO A 42 15.70 -35.03 -1.50
C PRO A 42 16.40 -34.28 -2.64
N PHE A 43 15.66 -33.46 -3.41
CA PHE A 43 16.26 -32.65 -4.48
C PHE A 43 17.15 -31.56 -3.90
N MET A 44 16.70 -30.86 -2.86
CA MET A 44 17.55 -29.88 -2.17
C MET A 44 18.80 -30.53 -1.55
N ALA A 45 18.72 -31.82 -1.21
CA ALA A 45 19.78 -32.58 -0.52
C ALA A 45 20.94 -32.84 -1.45
N ALA A 46 20.59 -33.26 -2.67
CA ALA A 46 21.54 -33.53 -3.73
C ALA A 46 22.42 -32.30 -4.03
N PHE A 47 21.90 -31.10 -3.79
CA PHE A 47 22.63 -29.83 -3.96
C PHE A 47 23.15 -29.23 -2.64
N GLY A 48 23.01 -29.92 -1.50
CA GLY A 48 23.45 -29.43 -0.20
C GLY A 48 22.71 -28.17 0.30
N VAL A 49 21.55 -27.85 -0.26
CA VAL A 49 20.78 -26.64 0.05
C VAL A 49 19.91 -26.86 1.29
N ARG A 50 19.91 -25.88 2.20
CA ARG A 50 19.04 -25.87 3.38
C ARG A 50 18.33 -24.53 3.49
N VAL A 51 17.04 -24.55 3.80
CA VAL A 51 16.24 -23.35 4.03
C VAL A 51 15.73 -23.36 5.47
N SER A 52 15.96 -22.26 6.17
CA SER A 52 15.44 -22.05 7.53
C SER A 52 13.94 -21.87 7.50
N SER A 53 13.23 -22.51 8.42
CA SER A 53 11.80 -22.26 8.69
C SER A 53 11.55 -20.92 9.41
N THR A 54 12.60 -20.32 9.98
CA THR A 54 12.51 -19.03 10.68
C THR A 54 12.98 -17.90 9.76
N PRO A 55 12.14 -16.87 9.52
CA PRO A 55 12.54 -15.70 8.76
C PRO A 55 13.74 -14.98 9.37
N LEU A 56 14.56 -14.36 8.53
CA LEU A 56 15.66 -13.53 8.97
C LEU A 56 15.14 -12.31 9.74
N THR A 57 15.66 -12.08 10.94
CA THR A 57 15.40 -10.86 11.69
C THR A 57 16.40 -9.79 11.27
N VAL A 58 15.91 -8.59 10.99
CA VAL A 58 16.71 -7.45 10.54
C VAL A 58 16.44 -6.24 11.43
N GLU A 59 17.47 -5.43 11.67
CA GLU A 59 17.32 -4.17 12.39
C GLU A 59 16.80 -3.08 11.44
N GLY A 60 15.59 -2.58 11.73
CA GLY A 60 14.96 -1.53 10.95
C GLY A 60 15.10 -0.15 11.61
N HIS A 61 15.53 0.85 10.84
CA HIS A 61 15.61 2.23 11.29
C HIS A 61 14.40 3.04 10.79
N ARG A 62 13.49 3.44 11.69
CA ARG A 62 12.38 4.34 11.35
C ARG A 62 12.79 5.79 11.53
N ARG A 63 12.83 6.55 10.43
CA ARG A 63 13.07 8.00 10.50
C ARG A 63 11.84 8.73 11.06
N GLY A 64 12.08 9.88 11.69
CA GLY A 64 11.02 10.79 12.10
C GLY A 64 10.22 11.28 10.87
N ALA A 65 8.93 11.54 11.06
CA ALA A 65 8.11 12.14 10.02
C ALA A 65 8.63 13.56 9.69
N PRO A 66 8.59 13.99 8.42
CA PRO A 66 8.96 15.36 8.05
C PRO A 66 7.97 16.37 8.63
N GLN A 67 8.29 17.66 8.58
CA GLN A 67 7.30 18.71 8.79
C GLN A 67 6.65 19.07 7.46
N VAL A 68 5.32 19.20 7.46
CA VAL A 68 4.56 19.66 6.29
C VAL A 68 4.02 21.05 6.60
N ILE A 69 4.27 21.99 5.69
CA ILE A 69 3.96 23.42 5.86
C ILE A 69 2.95 23.84 4.80
N TYR A 70 1.92 24.55 5.26
CA TYR A 70 0.89 25.18 4.44
C TYR A 70 0.68 26.62 4.92
N SER A 71 -0.14 27.40 4.21
CA SER A 71 -0.60 28.69 4.73
C SER A 71 -1.78 28.48 5.68
N ASP A 72 -1.92 29.34 6.68
CA ASP A 72 -3.18 29.53 7.40
C ASP A 72 -4.06 30.57 6.68
N ALA A 73 -5.31 30.73 7.14
CA ALA A 73 -6.26 31.69 6.58
C ALA A 73 -5.81 33.17 6.68
N GLY A 74 -4.74 33.46 7.44
CA GLY A 74 -4.11 34.78 7.54
C GLY A 74 -2.85 34.91 6.68
N GLY A 75 -2.55 33.93 5.82
CA GLY A 75 -1.37 33.91 4.95
C GLY A 75 -0.05 33.63 5.69
N ARG A 76 -0.08 33.18 6.94
CA ARG A 76 1.13 32.79 7.69
C ARG A 76 1.42 31.31 7.53
N GLY A 77 2.69 30.94 7.57
CA GLY A 77 3.10 29.53 7.54
C GLY A 77 2.56 28.78 8.77
N GLY A 78 1.74 27.75 8.54
CA GLY A 78 1.23 26.84 9.54
C GLY A 78 1.74 25.41 9.32
N ILE A 79 2.34 24.83 10.36
CA ILE A 79 2.77 23.42 10.35
C ILE A 79 1.54 22.52 10.53
N ILE A 80 1.47 21.44 9.74
CA ILE A 80 0.46 20.39 9.88
C ILE A 80 0.99 19.28 10.78
N ASN A 81 0.12 18.81 11.68
CA ASN A 81 0.36 17.60 12.45
C ASN A 81 0.24 16.38 11.54
N ILE A 82 1.35 15.65 11.38
CA ILE A 82 1.35 14.36 10.69
C ILE A 82 1.01 13.27 11.69
N ASP A 83 0.11 12.36 11.31
CA ASP A 83 -0.01 11.07 11.95
C ASP A 83 1.27 10.28 11.69
N SER A 84 2.22 10.36 12.62
CA SER A 84 3.52 9.74 12.49
C SER A 84 3.46 8.21 12.44
N ARG A 85 2.35 7.59 12.89
CA ARG A 85 2.16 6.13 12.85
C ARG A 85 1.86 5.68 11.43
N ASN A 86 0.96 6.37 10.74
CA ASN A 86 0.51 6.04 9.39
C ASN A 86 1.13 6.90 8.28
N ALA A 87 1.99 7.86 8.64
CA ALA A 87 2.59 8.84 7.74
C ALA A 87 1.53 9.58 6.88
N ASN A 88 0.42 9.97 7.51
CA ASN A 88 -0.74 10.56 6.83
C ASN A 88 -1.08 11.93 7.44
N TRP A 89 -1.62 12.85 6.65
CA TRP A 89 -2.09 14.15 7.11
C TRP A 89 -3.24 14.67 6.24
N ARG A 90 -3.96 15.68 6.74
CA ARG A 90 -5.01 16.38 5.99
C ARG A 90 -4.81 17.88 6.08
N MET A 91 -5.21 18.59 5.04
CA MET A 91 -5.15 20.06 4.93
C MET A 91 -6.29 20.78 5.67
N THR A 92 -6.91 20.16 6.67
CA THR A 92 -8.08 20.72 7.36
C THR A 92 -7.74 22.07 7.99
N GLY A 93 -8.44 23.13 7.57
CA GLY A 93 -8.22 24.49 8.06
C GLY A 93 -6.90 25.12 7.60
N LYS A 94 -6.32 24.63 6.50
CA LYS A 94 -5.08 25.12 5.90
C LYS A 94 -5.29 25.43 4.41
N GLU A 95 -4.46 26.32 3.87
CA GLU A 95 -4.47 26.76 2.47
C GLU A 95 -3.14 26.42 1.79
N TYR A 96 -3.12 26.35 0.45
CA TYR A 96 -1.88 26.14 -0.29
C TYR A 96 -0.87 27.24 0.03
N LEU A 97 0.41 26.85 0.19
CA LEU A 97 1.49 27.80 0.49
C LEU A 97 1.64 28.86 -0.62
N ILE A 98 1.45 28.44 -1.87
CA ILE A 98 1.40 29.29 -3.04
C ILE A 98 0.07 29.01 -3.73
N VAL A 99 -0.77 30.04 -3.86
CA VAL A 99 -2.09 29.93 -4.48
C VAL A 99 -1.98 30.28 -5.95
N ALA A 100 -2.59 29.46 -6.81
CA ALA A 100 -2.78 29.80 -8.22
C ALA A 100 -4.10 30.55 -8.40
N GLN A 101 -4.08 31.68 -9.10
CA GLN A 101 -5.29 32.40 -9.48
C GLN A 101 -5.90 31.79 -10.73
N LEU A 102 -7.11 31.23 -10.62
CA LEU A 102 -7.89 30.78 -11.77
C LEU A 102 -8.68 31.97 -12.33
N SER A 103 -8.17 32.57 -13.40
CA SER A 103 -8.78 33.76 -14.02
C SER A 103 -9.97 33.41 -14.92
N CYS A 104 -9.96 32.23 -15.53
CA CYS A 104 -11.02 31.75 -16.39
C CYS A 104 -11.07 30.22 -16.34
N TRP A 105 -12.27 29.66 -16.18
CA TRP A 105 -12.51 28.23 -16.25
C TRP A 105 -13.91 28.00 -16.86
N PHE A 106 -14.06 26.87 -17.54
CA PHE A 106 -15.33 26.46 -18.13
C PHE A 106 -15.63 25.03 -17.69
N ILE A 107 -16.87 24.76 -17.30
CA ILE A 107 -17.38 23.40 -17.18
C ILE A 107 -18.26 23.15 -18.40
N LEU A 108 -17.92 22.10 -19.14
CA LEU A 108 -18.75 21.57 -20.21
C LEU A 108 -19.30 20.25 -19.70
N TYR A 109 -20.62 20.15 -19.64
CA TYR A 109 -21.33 18.99 -19.15
C TYR A 109 -22.30 18.52 -20.24
N ASP A 110 -22.33 17.21 -20.49
CA ASP A 110 -23.17 16.56 -21.50
C ASP A 110 -24.04 15.51 -20.83
N GLU A 111 -25.28 15.90 -20.53
CA GLU A 111 -26.28 15.04 -19.89
C GLU A 111 -26.51 13.73 -20.66
N GLN A 112 -26.45 13.76 -22.00
CA GLN A 112 -26.77 12.60 -22.84
C GLN A 112 -25.65 11.54 -22.86
N LYS A 113 -24.42 11.96 -22.54
CA LYS A 113 -23.26 11.05 -22.49
C LYS A 113 -23.12 10.38 -21.13
N ASP A 114 -23.51 11.06 -20.06
CA ASP A 114 -23.43 10.51 -18.69
C ASP A 114 -24.57 9.55 -18.36
N GLU A 115 -25.79 9.74 -18.89
CA GLU A 115 -26.86 8.73 -18.74
C GLU A 115 -26.49 7.36 -19.31
N LYS A 116 -25.60 7.31 -20.32
CA LYS A 116 -25.07 6.06 -20.90
C LYS A 116 -23.94 5.41 -20.09
N MET A 117 -23.35 6.12 -19.13
CA MET A 117 -22.31 5.60 -18.22
C MET A 117 -22.88 5.11 -16.88
N VAL A 118 -24.12 5.52 -16.56
CA VAL A 118 -24.82 5.18 -15.30
C VAL A 118 -25.80 4.00 -15.48
N LEU A 119 -26.00 3.53 -16.73
CA LEU A 119 -26.78 2.33 -17.07
C LEU A 119 -25.90 1.15 -17.51
#